data_AF-A0A257JE59-F1
#
_entry.id   AF-A0A257JE59-F1
#
_cell.length_a   1.000
_cell.length_b   1.000
_cell.length_c   1.000
_cell.angle_alpha   90.00
_cell.angle_beta   90.00
_cell.angle_gamma   90.00
#
_symmetry.space_group_name_H-M   'P 1'
#
loop_
_entity.id
_entity.type
_entity.pdbx_description
1 polymer ?
#
loop_
_entity_poly.entity_id
_entity_poly.type
_entity_poly.pdbx_seq_one_letter_code
_entity_poly.pdbx_strand_id
1 'polypeptide(L)' 'MGIASYIKEIGRGHEGARSLSIADANDLMSQVLDGQVTDLEIGAFALAMRIKGES' A
#
# COMPACT_ATOMS: atom_id res chain seq x y z
N MET A 1 -1.88 -9.70 9.78
CA MET A 1 -2.27 -8.33 10.18
C MET A 1 -2.30 -7.56 8.89
N GLY A 2 -3.48 -7.22 8.36
CA GLY A 2 -3.61 -6.78 6.96
C GLY A 2 -2.93 -5.44 6.66
N ILE A 3 -2.91 -5.06 5.38
CA ILE A 3 -2.15 -3.89 4.88
C ILE A 3 -2.93 -2.57 4.96
N ALA A 4 -4.04 -2.54 5.70
CA ALA A 4 -4.92 -1.38 5.81
C ALA A 4 -4.23 -0.12 6.36
N SER A 5 -3.27 -0.28 7.29
CA SER A 5 -2.45 0.83 7.82
C SER A 5 -1.60 1.49 6.73
N TYR A 6 -1.00 0.68 5.87
CA TYR A 6 -0.20 1.17 4.75
C TYR A 6 -1.08 1.85 3.71
N ILE A 7 -2.22 1.24 3.35
CA ILE A 7 -3.21 1.83 2.44
C ILE A 7 -3.68 3.19 2.95
N LYS A 8 -3.85 3.36 4.27
CA LYS A 8 -4.19 4.65 4.87
C LYS A 8 -3.11 5.71 4.65
N GLU A 9 -1.84 5.35 4.57
CA GLU A 9 -0.75 6.29 4.30
C GLU A 9 -0.63 6.65 2.82
N ILE A 10 -0.71 5.67 1.92
CA ILE A 10 -0.56 5.88 0.47
C ILE A 10 -1.85 6.32 -0.24
N GLY A 11 -3.01 6.08 0.37
CA GLY A 11 -4.35 6.23 -0.24
C GLY A 11 -5.09 7.52 0.10
N ARG A 12 -4.41 8.55 0.61
CA ARG A 12 -5.04 9.82 1.03
C ARG A 12 -5.29 10.84 -0.09
N GLY A 13 -5.22 10.42 -1.36
CA GLY A 13 -5.36 11.32 -2.51
C GLY A 13 -4.11 12.15 -2.79
N HIS A 14 -4.18 13.00 -3.81
CA HIS A 14 -3.01 13.68 -4.40
C HIS A 14 -2.18 14.49 -3.41
N GLU A 15 -2.83 15.25 -2.51
CA GLU A 15 -2.14 16.13 -1.55
C GLU A 15 -1.81 15.44 -0.21
N GLY A 16 -2.48 14.32 0.10
CA GLY A 16 -2.39 13.68 1.41
C GLY A 16 -1.55 12.42 1.45
N ALA A 17 -1.29 11.80 0.29
CA ALA A 17 -0.57 10.54 0.20
C ALA A 17 0.89 10.71 0.62
N ARG A 18 1.39 9.79 1.46
CA ARG A 18 2.76 9.78 1.95
C ARG A 18 3.50 8.58 1.40
N SER A 19 4.81 8.73 1.19
CA SER A 19 5.68 7.58 0.95
C SER A 19 5.83 6.76 2.23
N LEU A 20 5.85 5.45 2.05
CA LEU A 20 6.19 4.50 3.10
C LEU A 20 7.69 4.54 3.37
N SER A 21 8.09 4.13 4.57
CA SER A 21 9.50 3.81 4.80
C SER A 21 9.91 2.59 3.96
N ILE A 22 11.20 2.40 3.73
CA ILE A 22 11.71 1.21 3.03
C ILE A 22 11.27 -0.07 3.75
N ALA A 23 11.26 -0.06 5.09
CA ALA A 23 10.84 -1.20 5.89
C ALA A 23 9.34 -1.50 5.69
N ASP A 24 8.49 -0.47 5.73
CA ASP A 24 7.04 -0.62 5.54
C ASP A 24 6.70 -1.06 4.11
N ALA A 25 7.40 -0.52 3.11
CA ALA A 25 7.23 -0.93 1.72
C ALA A 25 7.65 -2.39 1.50
N ASN A 26 8.75 -2.83 2.14
CA ASN A 26 9.17 -4.22 2.08
C ASN A 26 8.18 -5.16 2.78
N ASP A 27 7.70 -4.80 3.96
CA ASP A 27 6.70 -5.58 4.70
C ASP A 27 5.39 -5.70 3.89
N LEU A 28 4.86 -4.59 3.39
CA LEU A 28 3.67 -4.58 2.54
C LEU A 28 3.85 -5.51 1.34
N MET A 29 4.94 -5.35 0.59
CA MET A 29 5.12 -6.09 -0.65
C MET A 29 5.35 -7.58 -0.40
N SER A 30 6.02 -7.94 0.71
CA SER A 30 6.17 -9.33 1.13
C SER A 30 4.80 -9.96 1.40
N GLN A 31 3.92 -9.28 2.15
CA GLN A 31 2.56 -9.78 2.41
C GLN A 31 1.72 -9.94 1.14
N VAL A 32 1.87 -9.02 0.18
CA VAL A 32 1.20 -9.11 -1.14
C VAL A 32 1.69 -10.31 -1.93
N LEU A 33 3.01 -10.51 -2.02
CA LEU A 33 3.62 -11.60 -2.79
C LEU A 33 3.40 -12.98 -2.14
N ASP A 34 3.35 -13.04 -0.81
CA ASP A 34 3.08 -14.26 -0.04
C ASP A 34 1.58 -14.64 -0.03
N GLY A 35 0.72 -13.87 -0.70
CA GLY A 35 -0.72 -14.13 -0.80
C GLY A 35 -1.44 -14.02 0.55
N GLN A 36 -0.92 -13.21 1.48
CA GLN A 36 -1.45 -13.06 2.84
C GLN A 36 -2.51 -11.94 2.96
N VAL A 37 -2.84 -11.30 1.84
CA VAL A 37 -3.77 -10.17 1.75
C VAL A 37 -5.00 -10.54 0.93
N THR A 38 -6.12 -9.88 1.20
CA THR A 38 -7.37 -10.10 0.47
C THR A 38 -7.35 -9.42 -0.91
N ASP A 39 -8.18 -9.90 -1.84
CA ASP A 39 -8.35 -9.27 -3.16
C ASP A 39 -8.75 -7.78 -3.05
N LEU A 40 -9.54 -7.43 -2.03
CA LEU A 40 -9.93 -6.06 -1.75
C LEU A 40 -8.73 -5.18 -1.39
N GLU A 41 -7.84 -5.69 -0.54
CA GLU A 41 -6.61 -5.00 -0.14
C GLU A 41 -5.63 -4.87 -1.32
N ILE A 42 -5.49 -5.90 -2.16
CA ILE A 42 -4.68 -5.85 -3.38
C ILE A 42 -5.20 -4.76 -4.32
N GLY A 43 -6.51 -4.72 -4.57
CA GLY A 43 -7.13 -3.70 -5.41
C GLY A 43 -6.92 -2.28 -4.87
N ALA A 44 -7.09 -2.09 -3.56
CA ALA A 44 -6.86 -0.81 -2.91
C ALA A 44 -5.39 -0.35 -3.01
N PHE A 45 -4.44 -1.26 -2.76
CA PHE A 45 -3.02 -1.01 -2.91
C PHE A 45 -2.65 -0.60 -4.35
N ALA A 46 -3.10 -1.37 -5.34
CA ALA A 46 -2.80 -1.11 -6.75
C ALA A 46 -3.31 0.28 -7.19
N LEU A 47 -4.54 0.65 -6.79
CA LEU A 47 -5.10 1.96 -7.10
C LEU A 47 -4.35 3.09 -6.40
N ALA A 48 -4.03 2.95 -5.11
CA ALA A 48 -3.31 3.97 -4.36
C ALA A 48 -1.92 4.24 -4.97
N MET A 49 -1.16 3.19 -5.29
CA MET A 49 0.16 3.33 -5.91
C MET A 49 0.09 3.89 -7.33
N ARG A 50 -0.94 3.54 -8.11
CA ARG A 50 -1.13 4.08 -9.46
C ARG A 50 -1.37 5.60 -9.46
N ILE A 51 -2.00 6.13 -8.41
CA ILE A 51 -2.32 7.54 -8.25
C ILE A 51 -1.16 8.30 -7.60
N LYS A 52 -0.56 7.76 -6.53
CA LYS A 52 0.57 8.39 -5.81
C LYS A 52 1.86 8.37 -6.64
N GLY A 53 2.12 7.27 -7.33
CA GLY A 53 3.43 6.94 -7.88
C GLY A 53 4.40 6.43 -6.80
N GLU A 54 5.43 5.72 -7.24
CA GLU A 54 6.53 5.23 -6.40
C GLU A 54 7.49 6.38 -6.07
N SER A 55 7.95 6.48 -4.82
CA SER A 55 8.82 7.57 -4.33
C SER A 55 9.55 7.17 -3.07
#